data_AF-A0A6A4E4S5-F1
#
_entry.id   AF-A0A6A4E4S5-F1
#
_cell.length_a   1.000
_cell.length_b   1.000
_cell.length_c   1.000
_cell.angle_alpha   90.00
_cell.angle_beta   90.00
_cell.angle_gamma   90.00
#
_symmetry.space_group_name_H-M   'P 1'
#
loop_
_entity.id
_entity.type
_entity.pdbx_description
1 polymer ?
#
loop_
_entity_poly.entity_id
_entity_poly.type
_entity_poly.pdbx_seq_one_letter_code
_entity_poly.pdbx_strand_id
1 'polypeptide(L)'
;MVGNKQLAAFFYTPHGQGLFRCNRCGSERKQLAESGYSNLMAHLASKHAGYEATYASLQASSDRPLQAFGFVAEEASHLFQWINRVIERNMPVHEVEDGLTRSISKLRPVIAKAVKKCMEGIAIEVGQKLGKEMGTLSALMFDGWSHAGIHYVALSAVNETDDKLRVPPLGLSPLEDDSQTADARIKLFGNILDVYDKTNDMVDNLMVELRHENNHAELKKHTELVPVKRIVTRWSSKFTMVQRYIRIRVEFEKVDAVEEMVPTGGKHRKLVALFEHL
;
A
#
# COMPACT_ATOMS: atom_id res chain seq x y z
N MET A 1 26.82 -3.66 -14.28
CA MET A 1 26.11 -3.88 -15.55
C MET A 1 24.66 -4.21 -15.23
N VAL A 2 23.71 -3.64 -15.98
CA VAL A 2 22.28 -3.99 -15.85
C VAL A 2 22.08 -5.41 -16.37
N GLY A 3 21.33 -6.24 -15.65
CA GLY A 3 21.09 -7.61 -16.10
C GLY A 3 20.19 -7.66 -17.34
N ASN A 4 20.49 -8.51 -18.32
CA ASN A 4 19.67 -8.67 -19.54
C ASN A 4 18.19 -8.97 -19.24
N LYS A 5 17.91 -9.62 -18.11
CA LYS A 5 16.54 -9.87 -17.61
C LYS A 5 15.78 -8.57 -17.31
N GLN A 6 16.45 -7.57 -16.74
CA GLN A 6 15.85 -6.27 -16.41
C GLN A 6 15.59 -5.46 -17.67
N LEU A 7 16.52 -5.46 -18.61
CA LEU A 7 16.35 -4.82 -19.92
C LEU A 7 15.23 -5.47 -20.73
N ALA A 8 15.14 -6.80 -20.72
CA ALA A 8 14.04 -7.52 -21.36
C ALA A 8 12.68 -7.16 -20.76
N ALA A 9 12.57 -7.13 -19.42
CA ALA A 9 11.34 -6.75 -18.73
C ALA A 9 10.91 -5.30 -19.03
N PHE A 10 11.86 -4.41 -19.32
CA PHE A 10 11.58 -3.00 -19.61
C PHE A 10 11.16 -2.75 -21.06
N PHE A 11 11.88 -3.33 -22.03
CA PHE A 11 11.67 -3.05 -23.45
C PHE A 11 10.67 -3.98 -24.14
N TYR A 12 10.17 -5.02 -23.45
CA TYR A 12 9.28 -6.01 -24.06
C TYR A 12 8.06 -6.34 -23.20
N THR A 13 6.92 -6.56 -23.86
CA THR A 13 5.72 -7.11 -23.25
C THR A 13 5.58 -8.60 -23.64
N PRO A 14 5.44 -9.53 -22.68
CA PRO A 14 5.18 -10.93 -22.98
C PRO A 14 3.76 -11.11 -23.51
N HIS A 15 3.57 -11.97 -24.51
CA HIS A 15 2.26 -12.33 -25.10
C HIS A 15 1.91 -13.81 -24.89
N GLY A 16 2.72 -14.54 -24.10
CA GLY A 16 2.56 -15.99 -23.87
C GLY A 16 3.32 -16.84 -24.88
N GLN A 17 3.47 -18.15 -24.58
CA GLN A 17 4.18 -19.13 -25.44
C GLN A 17 5.62 -18.73 -25.82
N GLY A 18 6.30 -17.97 -24.96
CA GLY A 18 7.65 -17.45 -25.23
C GLY A 18 7.70 -16.30 -26.24
N LEU A 19 6.57 -15.68 -26.60
CA LEU A 19 6.53 -14.54 -27.50
C LEU A 19 6.65 -13.22 -26.73
N PHE A 20 7.52 -12.34 -27.20
CA PHE A 20 7.80 -11.02 -26.65
C PHE A 20 7.63 -9.95 -27.73
N ARG A 21 6.83 -8.92 -27.46
CA ARG A 21 6.66 -7.78 -28.35
C ARG A 21 7.56 -6.64 -27.89
N CYS A 22 8.38 -6.09 -28.78
CA CYS A 22 9.20 -4.92 -28.48
C CYS A 22 8.32 -3.68 -28.36
N ASN A 23 8.48 -2.95 -27.27
CA ASN A 23 7.65 -1.80 -26.98
C ASN A 23 8.06 -0.53 -27.76
N ARG A 24 9.27 -0.49 -28.35
CA ARG A 24 9.73 0.62 -29.21
C ARG A 24 9.24 0.53 -30.64
N CYS A 25 9.25 -0.66 -31.23
CA CYS A 25 8.97 -0.86 -32.65
C CYS A 25 7.85 -1.86 -32.95
N GLY A 26 7.23 -2.45 -31.93
CA GLY A 26 6.16 -3.44 -32.09
C GLY A 26 6.62 -4.80 -32.62
N SER A 27 7.92 -5.00 -32.89
CA SER A 27 8.43 -6.28 -33.43
C SER A 27 8.26 -7.42 -32.44
N GLU A 28 7.72 -8.55 -32.90
CA GLU A 28 7.58 -9.76 -32.09
C GLU A 28 8.82 -10.66 -32.19
N ARG A 29 9.19 -11.26 -31.07
CA ARG A 29 10.36 -12.12 -30.93
C ARG A 29 9.98 -13.35 -30.13
N LYS A 30 10.23 -14.53 -30.70
CA LYS A 30 10.05 -15.80 -30.01
C LYS A 30 11.32 -16.13 -29.23
N GLN A 31 11.15 -16.48 -27.98
CA GLN A 31 12.17 -16.98 -27.07
C GLN A 31 11.88 -18.45 -26.79
N LEU A 32 12.89 -19.29 -26.95
CA LEU A 32 12.81 -20.70 -26.58
C LEU A 32 12.85 -20.81 -25.05
N ALA A 33 12.12 -21.79 -24.48
CA ALA A 33 12.23 -22.10 -23.07
C ALA A 33 13.70 -22.39 -22.72
N GLU A 34 14.17 -21.88 -21.59
CA GLU A 34 15.57 -22.02 -21.09
C GLU A 34 16.66 -21.30 -21.90
N SER A 35 16.32 -20.67 -23.03
CA SER A 35 17.23 -19.75 -23.72
C SER A 35 17.25 -18.40 -22.98
N GLY A 36 18.42 -17.91 -22.57
CA GLY A 36 18.56 -16.59 -21.96
C GLY A 36 18.06 -15.43 -22.85
N TYR A 37 18.17 -14.20 -22.36
CA TYR A 37 17.60 -13.00 -23.03
C TYR A 37 18.43 -12.44 -24.21
N SER A 38 19.42 -13.20 -24.71
CA SER A 38 20.39 -12.71 -25.69
C SER A 38 19.76 -12.34 -27.03
N ASN A 39 18.70 -13.04 -27.45
CA ASN A 39 17.95 -12.76 -28.68
C ASN A 39 17.23 -11.39 -28.63
N LEU A 40 16.69 -11.02 -27.47
CA LEU A 40 16.04 -9.73 -27.23
C LEU A 40 17.11 -8.62 -27.19
N MET A 41 18.24 -8.85 -26.53
CA MET A 41 19.33 -7.87 -26.50
C MET A 41 19.92 -7.64 -27.90
N ALA A 42 20.08 -8.68 -28.71
CA ALA A 42 20.53 -8.55 -30.10
C ALA A 42 19.57 -7.70 -30.96
N HIS A 43 18.26 -7.80 -30.71
CA HIS A 43 17.29 -6.91 -31.34
C HIS A 43 17.46 -5.46 -30.89
N LEU A 44 17.61 -5.21 -29.58
CA LEU A 44 17.81 -3.86 -29.06
C LEU A 44 19.10 -3.24 -29.61
N ALA A 45 20.21 -3.99 -29.62
CA ALA A 45 21.49 -3.53 -30.14
C ALA A 45 21.43 -3.21 -31.65
N SER A 46 20.65 -3.96 -32.42
CA SER A 46 20.55 -3.77 -33.88
C SER A 46 19.54 -2.70 -34.32
N LYS A 47 18.42 -2.53 -33.60
CA LYS A 47 17.31 -1.64 -34.01
C LYS A 47 17.15 -0.40 -33.13
N HIS A 48 17.78 -0.37 -31.96
CA HIS A 48 17.57 0.66 -30.95
C HIS A 48 18.88 1.14 -30.34
N ALA A 49 19.66 1.92 -31.11
CA ALA A 49 20.89 2.54 -30.62
C ALA A 49 20.66 3.33 -29.32
N GLY A 50 21.59 3.22 -28.37
CA GLY A 50 21.51 3.94 -27.09
C GLY A 50 20.42 3.44 -26.12
N TYR A 51 19.87 2.23 -26.32
CA TYR A 51 18.86 1.68 -25.41
C TYR A 51 19.38 1.56 -23.95
N GLU A 52 20.66 1.25 -23.76
CA GLU A 52 21.28 1.16 -22.44
C GLU A 52 21.36 2.52 -21.75
N ALA A 53 21.76 3.56 -22.48
CA ALA A 53 21.78 4.93 -21.98
C ALA A 53 20.37 5.43 -21.64
N THR A 54 19.37 5.07 -22.47
CA THR A 54 17.96 5.36 -22.18
C THR A 54 17.56 4.70 -20.86
N TYR A 55 17.84 3.41 -20.68
CA TYR A 55 17.51 2.68 -19.46
C TYR A 55 18.22 3.26 -18.22
N ALA A 56 19.51 3.59 -18.34
CA ALA A 56 20.30 4.18 -17.25
C ALA A 56 19.80 5.58 -16.85
N SER A 57 19.51 6.45 -17.83
CA SER A 57 18.95 7.79 -17.58
C SER A 57 17.60 7.72 -16.89
N LEU A 58 16.78 6.73 -17.25
CA LEU A 58 15.51 6.50 -16.60
C LEU A 58 15.77 6.10 -15.15
N GLN A 59 16.58 5.07 -14.87
CA GLN A 59 16.82 4.60 -13.49
C GLN A 59 17.34 5.66 -12.50
N ALA A 60 18.01 6.72 -12.95
CA ALA A 60 18.64 7.72 -12.09
C ALA A 60 17.71 8.79 -11.48
N SER A 61 16.48 8.99 -11.99
CA SER A 61 15.59 10.06 -11.52
C SER A 61 14.60 9.57 -10.42
N SER A 62 14.40 10.34 -9.34
CA SER A 62 13.38 10.04 -8.30
C SER A 62 12.02 10.68 -8.59
N ASP A 63 11.99 11.80 -9.33
CA ASP A 63 10.76 12.51 -9.75
C ASP A 63 10.53 12.30 -11.24
N ARG A 64 9.61 11.38 -11.56
CA ARG A 64 9.40 10.92 -12.94
C ARG A 64 7.94 11.10 -13.39
N PRO A 65 7.69 11.73 -14.56
CA PRO A 65 6.37 11.67 -15.19
C PRO A 65 6.05 10.23 -15.62
N LEU A 66 4.78 9.90 -15.85
CA LEU A 66 4.35 8.53 -16.15
C LEU A 66 5.05 7.92 -17.38
N GLN A 67 5.42 8.75 -18.35
CA GLN A 67 6.19 8.35 -19.53
C GLN A 67 7.60 7.83 -19.19
N ALA A 68 8.13 8.14 -18.00
CA ALA A 68 9.45 7.72 -17.55
C ALA A 68 9.44 6.38 -16.78
N PHE A 69 8.28 5.74 -16.62
CA PHE A 69 8.16 4.34 -16.15
C PHE A 69 8.29 3.31 -17.28
N GLY A 70 8.44 3.76 -18.52
CA GLY A 70 8.63 2.91 -19.70
C GLY A 70 7.50 3.07 -20.71
N PHE A 71 7.19 1.98 -21.40
CA PHE A 71 6.16 1.97 -22.43
C PHE A 71 4.79 1.72 -21.81
N VAL A 72 4.10 2.82 -21.52
CA VAL A 72 2.73 2.81 -20.99
C VAL A 72 1.75 2.77 -22.16
N ALA A 73 0.75 1.90 -22.10
CA ALA A 73 -0.33 1.87 -23.08
C ALA A 73 -1.01 3.24 -23.17
N GLU A 74 -1.33 3.70 -24.38
CA GLU A 74 -1.92 5.01 -24.61
C GLU A 74 -3.23 5.18 -23.82
N GLU A 75 -4.02 4.12 -23.74
CA GLU A 75 -5.26 4.05 -22.97
C GLU A 75 -5.03 4.28 -21.48
N ALA A 76 -3.99 3.66 -20.91
CA ALA A 76 -3.63 3.82 -19.50
C ALA A 76 -3.10 5.24 -19.23
N SER A 77 -2.34 5.80 -20.16
CA SER A 77 -1.85 7.19 -20.08
C SER A 77 -3.02 8.18 -20.10
N HIS A 78 -3.99 8.02 -21.00
CA HIS A 78 -5.15 8.89 -21.07
C HIS A 78 -6.06 8.74 -19.84
N LEU A 79 -6.25 7.53 -19.33
CA LEU A 79 -6.99 7.31 -18.09
C LEU A 79 -6.31 8.00 -16.90
N PHE A 80 -4.99 7.88 -16.77
CA PHE A 80 -4.26 8.60 -15.72
C PHE A 80 -4.39 10.12 -15.88
N GLN A 81 -4.28 10.65 -17.09
CA GLN A 81 -4.43 12.09 -17.33
C GLN A 81 -5.83 12.59 -16.95
N TRP A 82 -6.88 11.79 -17.16
CA TRP A 82 -8.22 12.08 -16.66
C TRP A 82 -8.25 12.12 -15.12
N ILE A 83 -7.70 11.10 -14.46
CA ILE A 83 -7.63 11.03 -12.99
C ILE A 83 -6.86 12.21 -12.42
N ASN A 84 -5.68 12.51 -12.97
CA ASN A 84 -4.85 13.62 -12.53
C ASN A 84 -5.60 14.95 -12.66
N ARG A 85 -6.33 15.17 -13.77
CA ARG A 85 -7.16 16.37 -13.92
C ARG A 85 -8.28 16.43 -12.89
N VAL A 86 -8.99 15.33 -12.66
CA VAL A 86 -10.08 15.26 -11.68
C VAL A 86 -9.57 15.65 -10.29
N ILE A 87 -8.41 15.13 -9.89
CA ILE A 87 -7.80 15.38 -8.58
C ILE A 87 -7.25 16.81 -8.49
N GLU A 88 -6.34 17.21 -9.39
CA GLU A 88 -5.63 18.49 -9.33
C GLU A 88 -6.55 19.71 -9.50
N ARG A 89 -7.67 19.55 -10.21
CA ARG A 89 -8.65 20.62 -10.42
C ARG A 89 -9.89 20.49 -9.55
N ASN A 90 -9.94 19.48 -8.68
CA ASN A 90 -11.12 19.17 -7.86
C ASN A 90 -12.42 19.13 -8.69
N MET A 91 -12.38 18.49 -9.85
CA MET A 91 -13.54 18.41 -10.75
C MET A 91 -14.45 17.24 -10.38
N PRO A 92 -15.77 17.36 -10.55
CA PRO A 92 -16.68 16.23 -10.39
C PRO A 92 -16.29 15.07 -11.31
N VAL A 93 -16.35 13.83 -10.81
CA VAL A 93 -15.96 12.65 -11.61
C VAL A 93 -16.82 12.47 -12.86
N HIS A 94 -18.06 13.00 -12.88
CA HIS A 94 -18.93 12.93 -14.05
C HIS A 94 -18.48 13.84 -15.20
N GLU A 95 -17.58 14.81 -14.97
CA GLU A 95 -17.03 15.68 -16.02
C GLU A 95 -16.27 14.92 -17.11
N VAL A 96 -15.75 13.73 -16.80
CA VAL A 96 -15.09 12.88 -17.80
C VAL A 96 -16.09 12.34 -18.85
N GLU A 97 -17.38 12.41 -18.53
CA GLU A 97 -18.50 12.02 -19.39
C GLU A 97 -19.21 13.20 -20.04
N ASP A 98 -18.93 14.44 -19.60
CA ASP A 98 -19.54 15.65 -20.13
C ASP A 98 -19.21 15.85 -21.61
N GLY A 99 -20.23 16.24 -22.38
CA GLY A 99 -20.14 16.38 -23.83
C GLY A 99 -19.19 17.51 -24.26
N LEU A 100 -19.23 18.65 -23.56
CA LEU A 100 -18.36 19.78 -23.85
C LEU A 100 -16.91 19.44 -23.49
N THR A 101 -16.68 18.92 -22.28
CA THR A 101 -15.37 18.50 -21.80
C THR A 101 -14.74 17.44 -22.73
N ARG A 102 -15.53 16.49 -23.25
CA ARG A 102 -15.06 15.53 -24.26
C ARG A 102 -14.76 16.18 -25.60
N SER A 103 -15.59 17.12 -26.07
CA SER A 103 -15.41 17.76 -27.39
C SER A 103 -14.13 18.59 -27.48
N ILE A 104 -13.68 19.16 -26.36
CA ILE A 104 -12.47 19.99 -26.30
C ILE A 104 -11.23 19.23 -25.82
N SER A 105 -11.39 17.99 -25.36
CA SER A 105 -10.30 17.16 -24.84
C SER A 105 -9.60 16.37 -25.94
N LYS A 106 -8.27 16.28 -25.86
CA LYS A 106 -7.47 15.37 -26.72
C LYS A 106 -7.40 13.95 -26.16
N LEU A 107 -7.97 13.71 -24.98
CA LEU A 107 -7.91 12.42 -24.31
C LEU A 107 -9.00 11.50 -24.86
N ARG A 108 -8.70 10.20 -24.93
CA ARG A 108 -9.73 9.21 -25.28
C ARG A 108 -10.90 9.28 -24.28
N PRO A 109 -12.15 9.15 -24.74
CA PRO A 109 -13.30 9.12 -23.85
C PRO A 109 -13.21 7.99 -22.83
N VAL A 110 -13.54 8.28 -21.58
CA VAL A 110 -13.63 7.31 -20.48
C VAL A 110 -14.99 7.44 -19.80
N ILE A 111 -15.36 6.42 -19.03
CA ILE A 111 -16.57 6.44 -18.21
C ILE A 111 -16.23 6.71 -16.74
N ALA A 112 -17.11 7.40 -16.03
CA ALA A 112 -16.91 7.78 -14.63
C ALA A 112 -16.68 6.54 -13.76
N LYS A 113 -17.37 5.43 -14.06
CA LYS A 113 -17.18 4.14 -13.38
C LYS A 113 -15.74 3.61 -13.50
N ALA A 114 -15.11 3.74 -14.65
CA ALA A 114 -13.75 3.27 -14.88
C ALA A 114 -12.73 4.15 -14.14
N VAL A 115 -12.95 5.46 -14.13
CA VAL A 115 -12.16 6.43 -13.38
C VAL A 115 -12.22 6.12 -11.88
N LYS A 116 -13.43 5.96 -11.30
CA LYS A 116 -13.62 5.59 -9.89
C LYS A 116 -12.90 4.31 -9.51
N LYS A 117 -13.12 3.23 -10.28
CA LYS A 117 -12.47 1.94 -10.05
C LYS A 117 -10.94 2.03 -10.08
N CYS A 118 -10.39 2.85 -10.98
CA CYS A 118 -8.96 3.07 -11.06
C CYS A 118 -8.44 3.89 -9.87
N MET A 119 -9.15 4.94 -9.46
CA MET A 119 -8.82 5.73 -8.26
C MET A 119 -8.83 4.86 -6.99
N GLU A 120 -9.81 3.96 -6.83
CA GLU A 120 -9.85 2.99 -5.73
C GLU A 120 -8.62 2.07 -5.74
N GLY A 121 -8.25 1.54 -6.91
CA GLY A 121 -7.05 0.72 -7.06
C GLY A 121 -5.75 1.48 -6.75
N ILE A 122 -5.65 2.74 -7.17
CA ILE A 122 -4.52 3.62 -6.85
C ILE A 122 -4.44 3.85 -5.34
N ALA A 123 -5.57 4.13 -4.68
CA ALA A 123 -5.60 4.33 -3.23
C ALA A 123 -5.13 3.08 -2.48
N ILE A 124 -5.52 1.87 -2.93
CA ILE A 124 -5.05 0.60 -2.36
C ILE A 124 -3.53 0.44 -2.55
N GLU A 125 -3.02 0.61 -3.77
CA GLU A 125 -1.59 0.41 -4.07
C GLU A 125 -0.71 1.44 -3.33
N VAL A 126 -1.13 2.70 -3.32
CA VAL A 126 -0.48 3.77 -2.55
C VAL A 126 -0.56 3.45 -1.05
N GLY A 127 -1.70 2.99 -0.56
CA GLY A 127 -1.89 2.57 0.83
C GLY A 127 -0.94 1.45 1.24
N GLN A 128 -0.79 0.41 0.41
CA GLN A 128 0.16 -0.68 0.65
C GLN A 128 1.61 -0.20 0.62
N LYS A 129 1.96 0.70 -0.31
CA LYS A 129 3.29 1.30 -0.40
C LYS A 129 3.60 2.14 0.84
N LEU A 130 2.69 3.02 1.23
CA LEU A 130 2.78 3.80 2.47
C LEU A 130 2.88 2.88 3.68
N GLY A 131 2.11 1.81 3.73
CA GLY A 131 2.22 0.78 4.76
C GLY A 131 3.63 0.20 4.88
N LYS A 132 4.31 -0.07 3.76
CA LYS A 132 5.70 -0.55 3.76
C LYS A 132 6.69 0.55 4.18
N GLU A 133 6.55 1.75 3.63
CA GLU A 133 7.43 2.90 3.91
C GLU A 133 7.32 3.43 5.35
N MET A 134 6.13 3.34 5.95
CA MET A 134 5.90 3.79 7.32
C MET A 134 6.64 2.94 8.37
N GLY A 135 7.09 1.73 8.02
CA GLY A 135 7.88 0.87 8.91
C GLY A 135 7.36 0.82 10.35
N THR A 136 8.21 1.23 11.30
CA THR A 136 7.82 1.47 12.69
C THR A 136 7.52 2.97 12.87
N LEU A 137 6.28 3.38 12.56
CA LEU A 137 5.75 4.74 12.76
C LEU A 137 6.37 5.51 13.95
N SER A 138 7.04 6.63 13.68
CA SER A 138 7.67 7.49 14.69
C SER A 138 6.65 8.40 15.40
N ALA A 139 5.72 9.00 14.65
CA ALA A 139 4.63 9.80 15.21
C ALA A 139 3.39 9.86 14.30
N LEU A 140 2.26 10.29 14.88
CA LEU A 140 1.04 10.64 14.16
C LEU A 140 0.78 12.13 14.38
N MET A 141 0.39 12.83 13.31
CA MET A 141 -0.05 14.22 13.35
C MET A 141 -1.50 14.26 12.91
N PHE A 142 -2.33 15.04 13.60
CA PHE A 142 -3.72 15.23 13.20
C PHE A 142 -4.08 16.71 13.24
N ASP A 143 -5.04 17.08 12.41
CA ASP A 143 -5.66 18.40 12.40
C ASP A 143 -7.19 18.24 12.35
N GLY A 144 -7.90 19.15 13.00
CA GLY A 144 -9.35 19.12 13.11
C GLY A 144 -9.95 20.49 12.86
N TRP A 145 -10.83 20.61 11.87
CA TRP A 145 -11.49 21.88 11.52
C TRP A 145 -12.96 21.67 11.21
N SER A 146 -13.78 22.71 11.29
CA SER A 146 -15.20 22.65 10.92
C SER A 146 -15.47 23.50 9.68
N HIS A 147 -16.24 22.95 8.74
CA HIS A 147 -16.69 23.66 7.56
C HIS A 147 -18.12 23.24 7.20
N ALA A 148 -18.98 24.23 6.94
CA ALA A 148 -20.37 24.00 6.52
C ALA A 148 -21.18 23.05 7.45
N GLY A 149 -20.97 23.14 8.77
CA GLY A 149 -21.67 22.29 9.74
C GLY A 149 -21.15 20.85 9.83
N ILE A 150 -19.97 20.57 9.29
CA ILE A 150 -19.32 19.27 9.38
C ILE A 150 -17.95 19.46 10.02
N HIS A 151 -17.64 18.69 11.05
CA HIS A 151 -16.29 18.64 11.64
C HIS A 151 -15.44 17.64 10.88
N TYR A 152 -14.28 18.03 10.40
CA TYR A 152 -13.33 17.20 9.67
C TYR A 152 -12.12 16.92 10.54
N VAL A 153 -11.61 15.70 10.45
CA VAL A 153 -10.32 15.34 11.04
C VAL A 153 -9.44 14.71 9.97
N ALA A 154 -8.26 15.31 9.80
CA ALA A 154 -7.17 14.77 9.00
C ALA A 154 -6.17 14.06 9.91
N LEU A 155 -5.71 12.88 9.47
CA LEU A 155 -4.64 12.13 10.13
C LEU A 155 -3.49 11.95 9.13
N SER A 156 -2.26 12.20 9.59
CA SER A 156 -1.03 12.02 8.84
C SER A 156 -0.02 11.21 9.65
N ALA A 157 0.77 10.38 8.98
CA ALA A 157 1.94 9.77 9.59
C ALA A 157 3.09 10.76 9.58
N VAL A 158 3.98 10.67 10.57
CA VAL A 158 5.25 11.39 10.57
C VAL A 158 6.36 10.37 10.69
N ASN A 159 7.17 10.27 9.65
CA ASN A 159 8.31 9.36 9.59
C ASN A 159 9.56 10.09 9.06
N GLU A 160 10.72 9.62 9.50
CA GLU A 160 12.00 10.06 9.00
C GLU A 160 12.55 8.95 8.11
N THR A 161 12.82 9.28 6.84
CA THR A 161 13.37 8.34 5.85
C THR A 161 14.45 9.07 5.06
N ASP A 162 15.64 8.48 4.95
CA ASP A 162 16.80 9.07 4.26
C ASP A 162 17.13 10.50 4.74
N ASP A 163 17.14 10.71 6.07
CA ASP A 163 17.35 12.02 6.72
C ASP A 163 16.36 13.12 6.28
N LYS A 164 15.21 12.73 5.73
CA LYS A 164 14.10 13.63 5.36
C LYS A 164 12.85 13.30 6.15
N LEU A 165 12.28 14.33 6.76
CA LEU A 165 10.96 14.27 7.37
C LEU A 165 9.90 14.13 6.27
N ARG A 166 9.10 13.07 6.35
CA ARG A 166 7.94 12.84 5.50
C ARG A 166 6.68 12.86 6.36
N VAL A 167 5.63 13.48 5.80
CA VAL A 167 4.35 13.64 6.47
C VAL A 167 3.19 13.21 5.55
N PRO A 168 3.10 11.91 5.17
CA PRO A 168 2.05 11.48 4.26
C PRO A 168 0.68 11.52 4.95
N PRO A 169 -0.36 12.05 4.27
CA PRO A 169 -1.73 11.98 4.76
C PRO A 169 -2.21 10.53 4.73
N LEU A 170 -2.83 10.09 5.83
CA LEU A 170 -3.40 8.75 6.00
C LEU A 170 -4.91 8.73 5.79
N GLY A 171 -5.58 9.82 6.15
CA GLY A 171 -7.02 9.88 6.01
C GLY A 171 -7.56 11.26 6.31
N LEU A 172 -8.71 11.53 5.72
CA LEU A 172 -9.55 12.69 6.01
C LEU A 172 -10.97 12.17 6.16
N SER A 173 -11.59 12.40 7.31
CA SER A 173 -12.98 11.99 7.53
C SER A 173 -13.77 13.11 8.16
N PRO A 174 -15.03 13.32 7.74
CA PRO A 174 -15.98 14.02 8.57
C PRO A 174 -16.28 13.21 9.84
N LEU A 175 -16.54 13.91 10.94
CA LEU A 175 -17.12 13.45 12.19
C LEU A 175 -18.53 14.05 12.27
N GLU A 176 -19.49 13.21 12.60
CA GLU A 176 -20.87 13.65 12.86
C GLU A 176 -20.90 14.49 14.14
N ASP A 177 -21.78 15.49 14.20
CA ASP A 177 -21.79 16.55 15.24
C ASP A 177 -21.93 16.01 16.68
N ASP A 178 -22.53 14.84 16.87
CA ASP A 178 -22.70 14.16 18.15
C ASP A 178 -21.48 13.32 18.58
N SER A 179 -20.46 13.22 17.71
CA SER A 179 -19.33 12.29 17.83
C SER A 179 -17.97 12.99 18.05
N GLN A 180 -17.95 14.25 18.50
CA GLN A 180 -16.67 14.94 18.77
C GLN A 180 -15.94 14.46 20.04
N THR A 181 -16.39 13.37 20.65
CA THR A 181 -15.79 12.77 21.85
C THR A 181 -14.38 12.22 21.58
N ALA A 182 -13.57 12.11 22.64
CA ALA A 182 -12.26 11.50 22.56
C ALA A 182 -12.34 10.05 22.01
N ASP A 183 -13.34 9.28 22.45
CA ASP A 183 -13.52 7.88 22.03
C ASP A 183 -13.84 7.75 20.54
N ALA A 184 -14.68 8.65 20.01
CA ALA A 184 -15.00 8.68 18.59
C ALA A 184 -13.79 9.08 17.73
N ARG A 185 -12.94 10.00 18.22
CA ARG A 185 -11.67 10.35 17.58
C ARG A 185 -10.67 9.18 17.61
N ILE A 186 -10.56 8.48 18.75
CA ILE A 186 -9.72 7.29 18.89
C ILE A 186 -10.19 6.18 17.94
N LYS A 187 -11.50 5.95 17.84
CA LYS A 187 -12.11 5.00 16.92
C LYS A 187 -11.83 5.39 15.46
N LEU A 188 -11.94 6.67 15.11
CA LEU A 188 -11.61 7.16 13.78
C LEU A 188 -10.14 6.88 13.43
N PHE A 189 -9.21 7.19 14.35
CA PHE A 189 -7.80 6.90 14.16
C PHE A 189 -7.54 5.41 14.00
N GLY A 190 -8.17 4.57 14.84
CA GLY A 190 -8.10 3.11 14.72
C GLY A 190 -8.59 2.61 13.36
N ASN A 191 -9.72 3.12 12.87
CA ASN A 191 -10.27 2.75 11.56
C ASN A 191 -9.33 3.15 10.41
N ILE A 192 -8.77 4.37 10.45
CA ILE A 192 -7.82 4.84 9.44
C ILE A 192 -6.56 3.97 9.45
N LEU A 193 -6.03 3.64 10.63
CA LEU A 193 -4.82 2.82 10.76
C LEU A 193 -5.05 1.34 10.43
N ASP A 194 -6.26 0.83 10.62
CA ASP A 194 -6.66 -0.53 10.22
C ASP A 194 -6.64 -0.68 8.69
N VAL A 195 -6.87 0.38 7.89
CA VAL A 195 -6.71 0.35 6.41
C VAL A 195 -5.28 0.02 5.98
N TYR A 196 -4.30 0.27 6.86
CA TYR A 196 -2.88 0.01 6.61
C TYR A 196 -2.39 -1.31 7.25
N ASP A 197 -3.28 -2.13 7.82
CA ASP A 197 -3.02 -3.46 8.41
C ASP A 197 -1.90 -3.50 9.47
N LYS A 198 -1.74 -2.44 10.30
CA LYS A 198 -0.51 -2.29 11.11
C LYS A 198 -0.51 -2.83 12.54
N THR A 199 -1.66 -3.08 13.17
CA THR A 199 -1.64 -3.38 14.62
C THR A 199 -2.31 -4.69 15.00
N ASN A 200 -3.41 -5.03 14.32
CA ASN A 200 -4.21 -6.20 14.67
C ASN A 200 -3.67 -7.50 14.09
N ASP A 201 -3.13 -7.47 12.87
CA ASP A 201 -2.61 -8.66 12.20
C ASP A 201 -1.29 -9.14 12.81
N MET A 202 -0.49 -8.23 13.35
CA MET A 202 0.70 -8.60 14.13
C MET A 202 0.33 -9.41 15.37
N VAL A 203 -0.71 -8.98 16.10
CA VAL A 203 -1.19 -9.69 17.30
C VAL A 203 -1.86 -11.00 16.91
N ASP A 204 -2.66 -11.04 15.84
CA ASP A 204 -3.32 -12.27 15.41
C ASP A 204 -2.30 -13.33 14.97
N ASN A 205 -1.30 -12.97 14.16
CA ASN A 205 -0.25 -13.88 13.73
C ASN A 205 0.55 -14.43 14.93
N LEU A 206 0.96 -13.55 15.86
CA LEU A 206 1.63 -13.97 17.10
C LEU A 206 0.76 -14.95 17.91
N MET A 207 -0.52 -14.64 18.07
CA MET A 207 -1.45 -15.45 18.86
C MET A 207 -1.78 -16.78 18.19
N VAL A 208 -1.65 -16.89 16.86
CA VAL A 208 -1.72 -18.14 16.12
C VAL A 208 -0.46 -18.97 16.36
N GLU A 209 0.73 -18.39 16.22
CA GLU A 209 2.02 -19.06 16.42
C GLU A 209 2.19 -19.61 17.83
N LEU A 210 1.73 -18.89 18.85
CA LEU A 210 1.74 -19.35 20.24
C LEU A 210 0.83 -20.57 20.51
N ARG A 211 -0.06 -20.93 19.58
CA ARG A 211 -0.92 -22.12 19.70
C ARG A 211 -0.30 -23.38 19.10
N HIS A 212 0.84 -23.27 18.41
CA HIS A 212 1.58 -24.44 17.95
C HIS A 212 2.06 -25.25 19.16
N GLU A 213 2.04 -26.58 19.04
CA GLU A 213 2.18 -27.50 20.20
C GLU A 213 3.41 -27.21 21.06
N ASN A 214 4.57 -26.97 20.43
CA ASN A 214 5.82 -26.69 21.13
C ASN A 214 5.81 -25.33 21.83
N ASN A 215 5.36 -24.29 21.13
CA ASN A 215 5.28 -22.92 21.66
C ASN A 215 4.25 -22.82 22.78
N HIS A 216 3.12 -23.51 22.62
CA HIS A 216 2.06 -23.59 23.61
C HIS A 216 2.52 -24.36 24.85
N ALA A 217 3.23 -25.48 24.67
CA ALA A 217 3.79 -26.24 25.77
C ALA A 217 4.81 -25.41 26.58
N GLU A 218 5.63 -24.60 25.90
CA GLU A 218 6.57 -23.69 26.55
C GLU A 218 5.85 -22.56 27.30
N LEU A 219 4.93 -21.87 26.64
CA LEU A 219 4.13 -20.80 27.25
C LEU A 219 3.37 -21.28 28.49
N LYS A 220 2.84 -22.51 28.45
CA LYS A 220 2.09 -23.12 29.55
C LYS A 220 2.93 -23.31 30.82
N LYS A 221 4.26 -23.38 30.73
CA LYS A 221 5.14 -23.43 31.91
C LYS A 221 5.16 -22.12 32.69
N HIS A 222 4.77 -21.02 32.05
CA HIS A 222 4.88 -19.67 32.60
C HIS A 222 3.53 -18.99 32.82
N THR A 223 2.45 -19.49 32.20
CA THR A 223 1.09 -19.00 32.44
C THR A 223 0.03 -20.07 32.23
N GLU A 224 -1.06 -19.97 33.00
CA GLU A 224 -2.27 -20.80 32.81
C GLU A 224 -3.18 -20.26 31.70
N LEU A 225 -2.90 -19.05 31.18
CA LEU A 225 -3.73 -18.38 30.20
C LEU A 225 -3.37 -18.82 28.77
N VAL A 226 -4.36 -19.34 28.04
CA VAL A 226 -4.18 -19.82 26.66
C VAL A 226 -4.31 -18.67 25.64
N PRO A 227 -3.49 -18.66 24.56
CA PRO A 227 -3.64 -17.73 23.45
C PRO A 227 -4.99 -17.88 22.73
N VAL A 228 -5.60 -16.75 22.39
CA VAL A 228 -6.88 -16.66 21.68
C VAL A 228 -6.64 -16.08 20.29
N LYS A 229 -7.03 -16.80 19.24
CA LYS A 229 -6.98 -16.27 17.86
C LYS A 229 -8.21 -15.44 17.54
N ARG A 230 -8.08 -14.52 16.58
CA ARG A 230 -9.23 -13.82 16.01
C ARG A 230 -10.15 -14.80 15.27
N ILE A 231 -11.45 -14.63 15.45
CA ILE A 231 -12.49 -15.26 14.63
C ILE A 231 -13.07 -14.15 13.76
N VAL A 232 -12.77 -14.20 12.46
CA VAL A 232 -13.10 -13.13 11.49
C VAL A 232 -14.58 -12.74 11.53
N THR A 233 -15.47 -13.71 11.70
CA THR A 233 -16.92 -13.52 11.73
C THR A 233 -17.47 -13.02 13.07
N ARG A 234 -16.63 -12.86 14.11
CA ARG A 234 -17.09 -12.51 15.46
C ARG A 234 -16.25 -11.40 16.07
N TRP A 235 -16.80 -10.19 16.08
CA TRP A 235 -16.11 -8.97 16.52
C TRP A 235 -15.62 -9.03 17.98
N SER A 236 -16.36 -9.68 18.88
CA SER A 236 -15.94 -9.88 20.28
C SER A 236 -14.64 -10.67 20.42
N SER A 237 -14.29 -11.50 19.43
CA SER A 237 -13.03 -12.26 19.45
C SER A 237 -11.80 -11.37 19.26
N LYS A 238 -11.92 -10.24 18.53
CA LYS A 238 -10.83 -9.25 18.36
C LYS A 238 -10.48 -8.63 19.72
N PHE A 239 -11.51 -8.23 20.47
CA PHE A 239 -11.35 -7.70 21.82
C PHE A 239 -10.74 -8.74 22.77
N THR A 240 -11.29 -9.95 22.82
CA THR A 240 -10.77 -11.03 23.67
C THR A 240 -9.33 -11.40 23.34
N MET A 241 -8.95 -11.39 22.06
CA MET A 241 -7.58 -11.64 21.61
C MET A 241 -6.63 -10.57 22.12
N VAL A 242 -6.95 -9.28 21.92
CA VAL A 242 -6.11 -8.17 22.36
C VAL A 242 -6.00 -8.13 23.89
N GLN A 243 -7.11 -8.33 24.60
CA GLN A 243 -7.12 -8.46 26.05
C GLN A 243 -6.21 -9.59 26.53
N ARG A 244 -6.28 -10.75 25.86
CA ARG A 244 -5.46 -11.91 26.20
C ARG A 244 -4.00 -11.60 25.96
N TYR A 245 -3.65 -11.06 24.79
CA TYR A 245 -2.31 -10.62 24.44
C TYR A 245 -1.71 -9.69 25.51
N ILE A 246 -2.45 -8.66 25.95
CA ILE A 246 -1.97 -7.71 26.97
C ILE A 246 -1.61 -8.43 28.27
N ARG A 247 -2.45 -9.38 28.71
CA ARG A 247 -2.26 -10.11 29.98
C ARG A 247 -1.05 -11.04 29.97
N ILE A 248 -0.75 -11.66 28.84
CA ILE A 248 0.30 -12.69 28.76
C ILE A 248 1.59 -12.19 28.10
N ARG A 249 1.65 -10.92 27.70
CA ARG A 249 2.79 -10.36 26.95
C ARG A 249 4.15 -10.61 27.60
N VAL A 250 4.21 -10.43 28.92
CA VAL A 250 5.45 -10.58 29.70
C VAL A 250 6.03 -12.00 29.63
N GLU A 251 5.22 -12.98 29.23
CA GLU A 251 5.63 -14.38 29.12
C GLU A 251 6.19 -14.73 27.73
N PHE A 252 6.04 -13.86 26.72
CA PHE A 252 6.52 -14.13 25.37
C PHE A 252 8.04 -14.09 25.24
N GLU A 253 8.72 -13.32 26.09
CA GLU A 253 10.18 -13.28 26.17
C GLU A 253 10.80 -14.63 26.58
N LYS A 254 9.98 -15.58 27.05
CA LYS A 254 10.37 -16.93 27.45
C LYS A 254 10.14 -17.97 26.34
N VAL A 255 9.61 -17.54 25.20
CA VAL A 255 9.32 -18.40 24.04
C VAL A 255 10.15 -17.90 22.85
N ASP A 256 11.38 -18.38 22.75
CA ASP A 256 12.37 -17.95 21.75
C ASP A 256 11.81 -17.94 20.31
N ALA A 257 10.95 -18.90 19.98
CA ALA A 257 10.36 -19.05 18.65
C ALA A 257 9.47 -17.88 18.20
N VAL A 258 9.00 -17.02 19.12
CA VAL A 258 8.11 -15.90 18.80
C VAL A 258 8.68 -14.54 19.16
N GLU A 259 9.93 -14.47 19.63
CA GLU A 259 10.57 -13.23 20.10
C GLU A 259 10.53 -12.12 19.04
N GLU A 260 10.87 -12.45 17.79
CA GLU A 260 10.86 -11.51 16.66
C GLU A 260 9.45 -11.07 16.25
N MET A 261 8.42 -11.81 16.65
CA MET A 261 7.01 -11.53 16.36
C MET A 261 6.33 -10.70 17.44
N VAL A 262 6.96 -10.54 18.62
CA VAL A 262 6.39 -9.75 19.71
C VAL A 262 6.31 -8.28 19.31
N PRO A 263 5.13 -7.63 19.38
CA PRO A 263 5.03 -6.20 19.13
C PRO A 263 5.95 -5.41 20.04
N THR A 264 6.75 -4.52 19.45
CA THR A 264 7.71 -3.66 20.16
C THR A 264 7.01 -2.87 21.28
N GLY A 265 7.78 -2.45 22.30
CA GLY A 265 7.22 -1.73 23.46
C GLY A 265 6.35 -0.52 23.08
N GLY A 266 6.69 0.19 22.00
CA GLY A 266 5.87 1.28 21.47
C GLY A 266 4.52 0.82 20.90
N LYS A 267 4.49 -0.28 20.14
CA LYS A 267 3.24 -0.87 19.59
C LYS A 267 2.37 -1.45 20.70
N HIS A 268 2.98 -2.07 21.72
CA HIS A 268 2.27 -2.57 22.89
C HIS A 268 1.59 -1.44 23.68
N ARG A 269 2.29 -0.34 23.98
CA ARG A 269 1.68 0.81 24.69
C ARG A 269 0.48 1.39 23.94
N LYS A 270 0.55 1.45 22.61
CA LYS A 270 -0.59 1.87 21.76
C LYS A 270 -1.77 0.89 21.89
N LEU A 271 -1.52 -0.41 21.86
CA LEU A 271 -2.56 -1.44 22.05
C LEU A 271 -3.22 -1.37 23.44
N VAL A 272 -2.44 -1.13 24.50
CA VAL A 272 -2.95 -1.00 25.87
C VAL A 272 -3.81 0.24 26.01
N ALA A 273 -3.33 1.40 25.56
CA ALA A 273 -4.11 2.65 25.61
C ALA A 273 -5.42 2.52 24.83
N LEU A 274 -5.40 1.92 23.63
CA LEU A 274 -6.61 1.67 22.85
C LEU A 274 -7.58 0.70 23.55
N PHE A 275 -7.08 -0.27 24.30
CA PHE A 275 -7.90 -1.24 25.04
C PHE A 275 -8.51 -0.63 26.31
N GLU A 276 -7.82 0.29 26.98
CA GLU A 276 -8.30 1.00 28.18
C GLU A 276 -9.41 2.03 27.88
N HIS A 277 -9.55 2.43 26.61
CA HIS A 277 -10.58 3.36 26.12
C HIS A 277 -11.77 2.66 25.42
N LEU A 278 -11.87 1.32 25.50
CA LEU A 278 -12.97 0.50 24.97
C LEU A 278 -13.86 -0.04 26.07
#